data_AF-A0A2M7ETD0-F1
#
_entry.id   AF-A0A2M7ETD0-F1
#
_cell.length_a   1.000
_cell.length_b   1.000
_cell.length_c   1.000
_cell.angle_alpha   90.00
_cell.angle_beta   90.00
_cell.angle_gamma   90.00
#
_symmetry.space_group_name_H-M   'P 1'
#
loop_
_entity.id
_entity.type
_entity.pdbx_description
1 polymer ?
#
loop_
_entity_poly.entity_id
_entity_poly.type
_entity_poly.pdbx_seq_one_letter_code
_entity_poly.pdbx_strand_id
1 'polypeptide(L)'
;MTAMTETRLSGSDLTQRVAQVRAGFLDTLDERILDLEGLKAMVIKGQKRGEALQAIANQAHRIRGVAGTLGFAALGALAGQVDDAFSAFCDAESRSHQQLRAFWKDGGPLLESMLDEMERLMDQ
;
A
#
# COMPACT_ATOMS: atom_id res chain seq x y z
N MET A 1 -7.83 23.15 -45.33
CA MET A 1 -7.11 23.84 -44.23
C MET A 1 -7.64 23.28 -42.92
N THR A 2 -6.99 22.24 -42.41
CA THR A 2 -7.40 21.55 -41.18
C THR A 2 -6.71 22.23 -40.00
N ALA A 3 -7.46 22.98 -39.20
CA ALA A 3 -6.95 23.54 -37.95
C ALA A 3 -6.78 22.40 -36.94
N MET A 4 -5.53 22.03 -36.66
CA MET A 4 -5.17 21.21 -35.51
C MET A 4 -5.38 22.07 -34.27
N THR A 5 -6.39 21.75 -33.48
CA THR A 5 -6.62 22.37 -32.18
C THR A 5 -5.55 21.86 -31.21
N GLU A 6 -4.53 22.67 -30.95
CA GLU A 6 -3.58 22.42 -29.86
C GLU A 6 -4.34 22.54 -28.53
N THR A 7 -4.61 21.40 -27.89
CA THR A 7 -5.12 21.38 -26.51
C THR A 7 -4.05 21.93 -25.57
N ARG A 8 -4.09 23.23 -25.28
CA ARG A 8 -3.30 23.82 -24.20
C ARG A 8 -3.93 23.44 -22.86
N LEU A 9 -3.28 22.57 -22.12
CA LEU A 9 -3.66 22.21 -20.75
C LEU A 9 -3.54 23.47 -19.86
N SER A 10 -4.67 23.95 -19.34
CA SER A 10 -4.70 25.01 -18.33
C SER A 10 -4.32 24.45 -16.95
N GLY A 11 -3.79 25.28 -16.04
CA GLY A 11 -3.49 24.86 -14.66
C GLY A 11 -4.71 24.31 -13.90
N SER A 12 -5.93 24.77 -14.25
CA SER A 12 -7.18 24.24 -13.71
C SER A 12 -7.48 22.81 -14.18
N ASP A 13 -7.16 22.49 -15.43
CA ASP A 13 -7.38 21.16 -16.02
C ASP A 13 -6.43 20.11 -15.41
N LEU A 14 -5.16 20.47 -15.19
CA LEU A 14 -4.21 19.61 -14.50
C LEU A 14 -4.66 19.31 -13.06
N THR A 15 -5.13 20.33 -12.34
CA THR A 15 -5.62 20.16 -10.96
C THR A 15 -6.81 19.21 -10.90
N GLN A 16 -7.77 19.35 -11.83
CA GLN A 16 -8.92 18.46 -11.91
C GLN A 16 -8.52 17.02 -12.23
N ARG A 17 -7.57 16.80 -13.15
CA ARG A 17 -7.07 15.47 -13.47
C ARG A 17 -6.36 14.81 -12.28
N VAL A 18 -5.55 15.56 -11.53
CA VAL A 18 -4.92 15.04 -10.29
C VAL A 18 -5.99 14.67 -9.27
N ALA A 19 -7.03 15.48 -9.09
CA ALA A 19 -8.13 15.17 -8.19
C ALA A 19 -8.87 13.88 -8.59
N GLN A 20 -9.08 13.66 -9.89
CA GLN A 20 -9.69 12.42 -10.40
C GLN A 20 -8.81 11.19 -10.14
N VAL A 21 -7.49 11.30 -10.37
CA VAL A 21 -6.56 10.20 -10.08
C VAL A 21 -6.52 9.90 -8.58
N ARG A 22 -6.57 10.93 -7.73
CA ARG A 22 -6.66 10.78 -6.27
C ARG A 22 -7.93 10.05 -5.86
N ALA A 23 -9.08 10.45 -6.37
CA ALA A 23 -10.36 9.79 -6.08
C ALA A 23 -10.34 8.33 -6.53
N GLY A 24 -9.89 8.06 -7.77
CA GLY A 24 -9.77 6.69 -8.27
C GLY A 24 -8.81 5.82 -7.47
N PHE A 25 -7.75 6.39 -6.89
CA PHE A 25 -6.89 5.65 -5.96
C PHE A 25 -7.62 5.28 -4.66
N LEU A 26 -8.36 6.22 -4.07
CA LEU A 26 -9.16 5.99 -2.86
C LEU A 26 -10.24 4.91 -3.09
N ASP A 27 -10.88 4.91 -4.26
CA ASP A 27 -11.87 3.90 -4.64
C ASP A 27 -11.28 2.47 -4.66
N THR A 28 -9.96 2.32 -4.80
CA THR A 28 -9.29 1.01 -4.75
C THR A 28 -8.90 0.57 -3.34
N LEU A 29 -8.98 1.43 -2.32
CA LEU A 29 -8.46 1.11 -1.00
C LEU A 29 -9.29 0.03 -0.30
N ASP A 30 -10.60 -0.03 -0.51
CA ASP A 30 -11.49 -1.04 0.11
C ASP A 30 -11.06 -2.47 -0.25
N GLU A 31 -10.92 -2.75 -1.56
CA GLU A 31 -10.45 -4.05 -2.04
C GLU A 31 -9.04 -4.39 -1.52
N ARG A 32 -8.16 -3.39 -1.45
CA ARG A 32 -6.79 -3.58 -0.94
C ARG A 32 -6.75 -3.87 0.55
N ILE A 33 -7.61 -3.22 1.34
CA ILE A 33 -7.76 -3.50 2.77
C ILE A 33 -8.19 -4.96 2.95
N LEU A 34 -9.23 -5.40 2.23
CA LEU A 34 -9.71 -6.77 2.30
C LEU A 34 -8.64 -7.80 1.92
N ASP A 35 -7.87 -7.53 0.86
CA ASP A 35 -6.74 -8.37 0.46
C ASP A 35 -5.68 -8.46 1.57
N LEU A 36 -5.27 -7.32 2.14
CA LEU A 36 -4.26 -7.26 3.20
C LEU A 36 -4.74 -7.93 4.49
N GLU A 37 -6.01 -7.77 4.86
CA GLU A 37 -6.66 -8.47 5.97
C GLU A 37 -6.66 -9.98 5.76
N GLY A 38 -6.94 -10.43 4.53
CA GLY A 38 -6.83 -11.84 4.15
C GLY A 38 -5.42 -12.39 4.34
N LEU A 39 -4.40 -11.65 3.87
CA LEU A 39 -3.00 -12.01 4.03
C LEU A 39 -2.57 -12.02 5.50
N LYS A 40 -3.00 -11.02 6.28
CA LYS A 40 -2.82 -10.94 7.73
C LYS A 40 -3.36 -12.18 8.43
N ALA A 41 -4.58 -12.58 8.10
CA ALA A 41 -5.21 -13.77 8.64
C ALA A 41 -4.43 -15.06 8.29
N MET A 42 -3.87 -15.17 7.07
CA MET A 42 -3.02 -16.29 6.68
C MET A 42 -1.75 -16.37 7.53
N VAL A 43 -1.09 -15.24 7.79
CA VAL A 43 0.10 -15.18 8.65
C VAL A 43 -0.22 -15.65 10.08
N ILE A 44 -1.31 -15.14 10.66
CA ILE A 44 -1.78 -15.47 12.01
C ILE A 44 -2.09 -16.98 12.11
N LYS A 45 -2.88 -17.51 11.17
CA LYS A 45 -3.27 -18.94 11.12
C LYS A 45 -2.12 -19.87 10.77
N GLY A 46 -1.01 -19.33 10.30
CA GLY A 46 0.16 -20.09 9.91
C GLY A 46 0.10 -20.79 8.57
N GLN A 47 -0.74 -20.28 7.70
CA GLN A 47 -0.94 -20.80 6.36
C GLN A 47 -0.04 -20.02 5.41
N LYS A 48 0.85 -20.71 4.70
CA LYS A 48 1.71 -20.12 3.66
C LYS A 48 2.38 -18.80 4.10
N ARG A 49 2.86 -18.72 5.33
CA ARG A 49 3.28 -17.46 5.97
C ARG A 49 4.29 -16.67 5.13
N GLY A 50 5.25 -17.35 4.50
CA GLY A 50 6.24 -16.70 3.62
C GLY A 50 5.59 -16.04 2.39
N GLU A 51 4.70 -16.75 1.69
CA GLU A 51 3.94 -16.19 0.56
C GLU A 51 3.09 -14.99 1.01
N ALA A 52 2.43 -15.11 2.16
CA ALA A 52 1.58 -14.03 2.68
C ALA A 52 2.39 -12.78 3.05
N LEU A 53 3.53 -12.93 3.73
CA LEU A 53 4.42 -11.82 4.06
C LEU A 53 4.99 -11.13 2.81
N GLN A 54 5.39 -11.91 1.80
CA GLN A 54 5.85 -11.35 0.53
C GLN A 54 4.73 -10.59 -0.20
N ALA A 55 3.51 -11.12 -0.19
CA ALA A 55 2.37 -10.46 -0.80
C ALA A 55 2.02 -9.13 -0.09
N ILE A 56 2.12 -9.08 1.24
CA ILE A 56 1.98 -7.84 2.02
C ILE A 56 3.05 -6.83 1.61
N ALA A 57 4.32 -7.24 1.55
CA ALA A 57 5.43 -6.37 1.12
C ALA A 57 5.18 -5.78 -0.27
N ASN A 58 4.76 -6.62 -1.23
CA ASN A 58 4.48 -6.19 -2.60
C ASN A 58 3.30 -5.20 -2.69
N GLN A 59 2.26 -5.38 -1.88
CA GLN A 59 1.15 -4.42 -1.82
C GLN A 59 1.59 -3.09 -1.21
N ALA A 60 2.34 -3.14 -0.11
CA ALA A 60 2.90 -1.96 0.54
C ALA A 60 3.83 -1.18 -0.40
N HIS A 61 4.69 -1.86 -1.17
CA HIS A 61 5.54 -1.25 -2.19
C HIS A 61 4.75 -0.45 -3.24
N ARG A 62 3.66 -1.03 -3.75
CA ARG A 62 2.77 -0.37 -4.72
C ARG A 62 2.08 0.84 -4.12
N ILE A 63 1.56 0.70 -2.89
CA ILE A 63 0.88 1.79 -2.17
C ILE A 63 1.87 2.94 -1.92
N ARG A 64 3.08 2.65 -1.42
CA ARG A 64 4.16 3.62 -1.24
C ARG A 64 4.41 4.44 -2.50
N GLY A 65 4.57 3.75 -3.65
CA GLY A 65 4.88 4.39 -4.93
C GLY A 65 3.78 5.34 -5.41
N VAL A 66 2.51 4.97 -5.23
CA VAL A 66 1.38 5.80 -5.69
C VAL A 66 1.02 6.88 -4.66
N ALA A 67 0.89 6.54 -3.39
CA ALA A 67 0.43 7.43 -2.32
C ALA A 67 1.29 8.69 -2.19
N GLY A 68 2.62 8.55 -2.26
CA GLY A 68 3.54 9.69 -2.20
C GLY A 68 3.34 10.70 -3.32
N THR A 69 3.05 10.23 -4.54
CA THR A 69 2.82 11.09 -5.72
C THR A 69 1.45 11.78 -5.69
N LEU A 70 0.47 11.20 -4.99
CA LEU A 70 -0.90 11.69 -4.91
C LEU A 70 -1.17 12.60 -3.70
N GLY A 71 -0.15 12.86 -2.89
CA GLY A 71 -0.23 13.73 -1.71
C GLY A 71 -0.74 13.03 -0.45
N PHE A 72 -0.77 11.69 -0.43
CA PHE A 72 -1.11 10.90 0.74
C PHE A 72 0.16 10.55 1.54
N ALA A 73 0.81 11.57 2.08
CA ALA A 73 2.15 11.44 2.67
C ALA A 73 2.20 10.46 3.86
N ALA A 74 1.19 10.48 4.74
CA ALA A 74 1.11 9.58 5.88
C ALA A 74 0.99 8.11 5.44
N LEU A 75 0.05 7.82 4.53
CA LEU A 75 -0.09 6.49 3.93
C LEU A 75 1.19 6.04 3.22
N GLY A 76 1.82 6.92 2.43
CA GLY A 76 3.07 6.61 1.74
C GLY A 76 4.22 6.27 2.70
N ALA A 77 4.30 6.97 3.83
CA ALA A 77 5.31 6.70 4.86
C ALA A 77 5.07 5.39 5.61
N LEU A 78 3.81 5.07 5.95
CA LEU A 78 3.45 3.79 6.59
C LEU A 78 3.68 2.61 5.64
N ALA A 79 3.26 2.75 4.38
CA ALA A 79 3.49 1.73 3.36
C ALA A 79 4.99 1.53 3.08
N GLY A 80 5.79 2.59 3.12
CA GLY A 80 7.25 2.46 3.02
C GLY A 80 7.85 1.67 4.19
N GLN A 81 7.40 1.91 5.41
CA GLN A 81 7.87 1.15 6.57
C GLN A 81 7.48 -0.34 6.47
N VAL A 82 6.24 -0.65 6.06
CA VAL A 82 5.80 -2.03 5.85
C VAL A 82 6.62 -2.70 4.75
N ASP A 83 6.78 -2.05 3.59
CA ASP A 83 7.59 -2.55 2.47
C ASP A 83 9.01 -2.87 2.92
N ASP A 84 9.72 -1.90 3.50
CA ASP A 84 11.12 -2.06 3.90
C ASP A 84 11.28 -3.18 4.94
N ALA A 85 10.41 -3.24 5.95
CA ALA A 85 10.51 -4.25 7.02
C ALA A 85 10.15 -5.67 6.53
N PHE A 86 9.09 -5.81 5.73
CA PHE A 86 8.61 -7.11 5.28
C PHE A 86 9.49 -7.68 4.16
N SER A 87 9.95 -6.84 3.21
CA SER A 87 10.89 -7.24 2.17
C SER A 87 12.23 -7.69 2.78
N ALA A 88 12.78 -6.93 3.73
CA ALA A 88 14.02 -7.31 4.40
C ALA A 88 13.90 -8.67 5.15
N PHE A 89 12.75 -8.92 5.78
CA PHE A 89 12.49 -10.24 6.37
C PHE A 89 12.36 -11.32 5.27
N CYS A 90 11.72 -10.99 4.15
CA CYS A 90 11.50 -11.91 3.04
C CYS A 90 12.74 -12.25 2.21
N ASP A 91 13.81 -11.47 2.29
CA ASP A 91 15.06 -11.73 1.56
C ASP A 91 16.04 -12.63 2.34
N ALA A 92 15.81 -12.85 3.63
CA ALA A 92 16.71 -13.67 4.46
C ALA A 92 16.72 -15.16 4.02
N GLU A 93 17.90 -15.75 3.76
CA GLU A 93 18.05 -17.11 3.18
C GLU A 93 17.32 -18.24 3.93
N SER A 94 17.10 -18.12 5.23
CA SER A 94 16.38 -19.11 6.03
C SER A 94 15.70 -18.48 7.24
N ARG A 95 14.47 -18.91 7.53
CA ARG A 95 13.63 -18.37 8.60
C ARG A 95 12.96 -19.48 9.39
N SER A 96 13.29 -19.56 10.68
CA SER A 96 12.59 -20.42 11.63
C SER A 96 11.22 -19.86 11.99
N HIS A 97 10.32 -20.73 12.47
CA HIS A 97 9.04 -20.30 13.03
C HIS A 97 9.17 -19.30 14.18
N GLN A 98 10.26 -19.38 14.96
CA GLN A 98 10.51 -18.44 16.05
C GLN A 98 10.85 -17.04 15.53
N GLN A 99 11.71 -16.94 14.51
CA GLN A 99 12.05 -15.67 13.87
C GLN A 99 10.83 -15.01 13.25
N LEU A 100 9.94 -15.79 12.64
CA LEU A 100 8.69 -15.26 12.09
C LEU A 100 7.77 -14.72 13.18
N ARG A 101 7.58 -15.46 14.28
CA ARG A 101 6.78 -14.97 15.41
C ARG A 101 7.35 -13.69 16.02
N ALA A 102 8.68 -13.62 16.16
CA ALA A 102 9.36 -12.42 16.66
C ALA A 102 9.15 -11.25 15.71
N PHE A 103 9.36 -11.45 14.40
CA PHE A 103 9.08 -10.44 13.38
C PHE A 103 7.63 -9.95 13.44
N TRP A 104 6.67 -10.86 13.49
CA TRP A 104 5.25 -10.50 13.49
C TRP A 104 4.81 -9.67 14.71
N LYS A 105 5.51 -9.81 15.85
CA LYS A 105 5.24 -9.00 17.04
C LYS A 105 5.38 -7.50 16.77
N ASP A 106 6.33 -7.13 15.91
CA ASP A 106 6.64 -5.74 15.58
C ASP A 106 6.07 -5.34 14.20
N GLY A 107 6.11 -6.25 13.23
CA GLY A 107 5.59 -6.02 11.87
C GLY A 107 4.06 -6.02 11.79
N GLY A 108 3.37 -6.79 12.64
CA GLY A 108 1.91 -6.83 12.70
C GLY A 108 1.31 -5.46 13.02
N PRO A 109 1.66 -4.82 14.15
CA PRO A 109 1.17 -3.47 14.49
C PRO A 109 1.47 -2.42 13.41
N LEU A 110 2.61 -2.53 12.73
CA LEU A 110 2.95 -1.62 11.64
C LEU A 110 2.01 -1.78 10.43
N LEU A 111 1.66 -3.02 10.08
CA LEU A 111 0.64 -3.29 9.06
C LEU A 111 -0.73 -2.74 9.49
N GLU A 112 -1.14 -2.94 10.75
CA GLU A 112 -2.40 -2.38 11.26
C GLU A 112 -2.43 -0.86 11.14
N SER A 113 -1.34 -0.16 11.52
CA SER A 113 -1.30 1.30 11.37
C SER A 113 -1.43 1.76 9.91
N MET A 114 -0.92 0.97 8.96
CA MET A 114 -1.12 1.23 7.54
C MET A 114 -2.59 1.05 7.14
N LEU A 115 -3.25 -0.02 7.61
CA LEU A 115 -4.66 -0.31 7.35
C LEU A 115 -5.58 0.77 7.94
N ASP A 116 -5.35 1.16 9.19
CA ASP A 116 -6.08 2.23 9.86
C ASP A 116 -6.01 3.55 9.06
N GLU A 117 -4.84 3.87 8.50
CA GLU A 117 -4.67 5.06 7.66
C GLU A 117 -5.41 4.93 6.31
N MET A 118 -5.47 3.73 5.73
CA MET A 118 -6.26 3.49 4.52
C MET A 118 -7.75 3.69 4.78
N GLU A 119 -8.27 3.13 5.88
CA GLU A 119 -9.67 3.29 6.30
C GLU A 119 -10.00 4.76 6.58
N ARG A 120 -9.13 5.46 7.33
CA ARG A 120 -9.27 6.90 7.61
C ARG A 120 -9.32 7.76 6.34
N LEU A 121 -8.67 7.34 5.26
CA LEU A 121 -8.69 8.04 3.98
C LEU A 121 -9.97 7.79 3.18
N MET A 122 -10.64 6.65 3.39
CA MET A 122 -11.92 6.34 2.77
C MET A 122 -13.09 7.07 3.45
N ASP A 123 -12.98 7.36 4.74
CA ASP A 123 -14.02 8.03 5.53
C ASP A 123 -14.07 9.57 5.38
N GLN A 124 -13.24 10.15 4.52
CA GLN A 124 -13.08 11.61 4.32
C GLN A 124 -14.02 12.23 3.28
#